data_AF-A0AAE0DKH3-F1
#
_entry.id   AF-A0AAE0DKH3-F1
#
_cell.length_a   1.000
_cell.length_b   1.000
_cell.length_c   1.000
_cell.angle_alpha   90.00
_cell.angle_beta   90.00
_cell.angle_gamma   90.00
#
_symmetry.space_group_name_H-M   'P 1'
#
loop_
_entity.id
_entity.type
_entity.pdbx_description
1 polymer ?
#
loop_
_entity_poly.entity_id
_entity_poly.type
_entity_poly.pdbx_seq_one_letter_code
_entity_poly.pdbx_strand_id
1 'polypeptide(L)'
;MRREDRNAIGRVDQATIRALELTAPQASTLDAKSLRGQLLSGTIFNDFTEQERERIWDRLPAVDSLIPSLFTFFKDIKTLEVYADCLKRLTHICLRDTVSTVIEDIFKGANQQAHQALVQVTESIFASRPASSTDQVELGCRQLYAFAMRYYFDIPRESKRKDLLARQAIKADRKVLRGFAKLAVRLGFESPEITALRQYHHSMIFSSKRAKPALVTDGPGESKKRRYSLPRTKANEADRVFLFIDNLYDTSQKQGKGITSFFVRKSVFLKFYSRLGLAPSALNPYTHLQLAANQGHRRTEGMEIDSEFAQGGEEEIERPVVVQQEQEQDLNPYTHLYLIGHRRTEVVEVDSELAQGAGE
;
A
#
# COMPACT_ATOMS: atom_id res chain seq x y z
N MET A 1 20.10 -15.33 5.34
CA MET A 1 20.87 -14.65 4.29
C MET A 1 22.21 -15.37 4.13
N ARG A 2 22.58 -15.81 2.92
CA ARG A 2 23.81 -16.61 2.71
C ARG A 2 25.05 -15.71 2.82
N ARG A 3 26.22 -16.28 3.08
CA ARG A 3 27.49 -15.52 3.27
C ARG A 3 27.90 -14.75 2.01
N GLU A 4 27.60 -15.32 0.84
CA GLU A 4 27.82 -14.69 -0.47
C GLU A 4 26.97 -13.42 -0.66
N ASP A 5 25.72 -13.43 -0.18
CA ASP A 5 24.82 -12.26 -0.25
C ASP A 5 25.36 -11.08 0.57
N ARG A 6 26.02 -11.34 1.73
CA ARG A 6 26.62 -10.29 2.56
C ARG A 6 27.77 -9.58 1.85
N ASN A 7 28.62 -10.33 1.14
CA ASN A 7 29.73 -9.75 0.39
C ASN A 7 29.24 -8.97 -0.84
N ALA A 8 28.13 -9.40 -1.45
CA ALA A 8 27.51 -8.68 -2.57
C ALA A 8 26.90 -7.33 -2.14
N ILE A 9 26.23 -7.26 -0.99
CA ILE A 9 25.65 -5.99 -0.49
C ILE A 9 26.74 -4.93 -0.27
N GLY A 10 27.92 -5.31 0.21
CA GLY A 10 29.03 -4.39 0.43
C GLY A 10 29.63 -3.78 -0.84
N ARG A 11 29.34 -4.36 -2.02
CA ARG A 11 29.80 -3.88 -3.34
C ARG A 11 28.81 -2.93 -4.01
N VAL A 12 27.64 -2.70 -3.41
CA VAL A 12 26.64 -1.77 -3.96
C VAL A 12 26.93 -0.36 -3.46
N ASP A 13 27.33 0.51 -4.37
CA ASP A 13 27.67 1.89 -4.06
C ASP A 13 26.45 2.83 -3.98
N GLN A 14 26.69 4.05 -3.47
CA GLN A 14 25.66 5.07 -3.32
C GLN A 14 25.03 5.47 -4.66
N ALA A 15 25.82 5.53 -5.74
CA ALA A 15 25.34 5.92 -7.07
C ALA A 15 24.32 4.88 -7.61
N THR A 16 24.63 3.60 -7.44
CA THR A 16 23.73 2.48 -7.78
C THR A 16 22.43 2.56 -7.00
N ILE A 17 22.49 2.83 -5.68
CA ILE A 17 21.27 3.02 -4.86
C ILE A 17 20.44 4.20 -5.40
N ARG A 18 21.07 5.33 -5.72
CA ARG A 18 20.37 6.52 -6.25
C ARG A 18 19.74 6.27 -7.62
N ALA A 19 20.35 5.46 -8.46
CA ALA A 19 19.77 5.06 -9.74
C ALA A 19 18.53 4.18 -9.53
N LEU A 20 18.63 3.16 -8.68
CA LEU A 20 17.59 2.14 -8.49
C LEU A 20 16.40 2.62 -7.64
N GLU A 21 16.63 3.39 -6.58
CA GLU A 21 15.55 3.77 -5.66
C GLU A 21 14.39 4.41 -6.42
N LEU A 22 13.13 4.15 -6.02
CA LEU A 22 11.92 4.71 -6.63
C LEU A 22 11.70 4.38 -8.12
N THR A 23 12.42 3.42 -8.68
CA THR A 23 12.11 2.85 -9.98
C THR A 23 11.18 1.65 -9.84
N ALA A 24 10.41 1.34 -10.88
CA ALA A 24 9.55 0.18 -10.97
C ALA A 24 9.81 -0.54 -12.30
N PRO A 25 11.00 -1.15 -12.50
CA PRO A 25 11.42 -1.70 -13.79
C PRO A 25 10.52 -2.81 -14.31
N GLN A 26 9.77 -3.51 -13.45
CA GLN A 26 8.79 -4.49 -13.91
C GLN A 26 7.58 -3.83 -14.58
N ALA A 27 7.16 -2.64 -14.13
CA ALA A 27 5.94 -1.96 -14.59
C ALA A 27 6.20 -0.81 -15.58
N SER A 28 7.31 -0.09 -15.44
CA SER A 28 7.69 1.03 -16.32
C SER A 28 8.83 0.63 -17.26
N THR A 29 8.54 0.65 -18.56
CA THR A 29 9.54 0.40 -19.60
C THR A 29 10.58 1.52 -19.68
N LEU A 30 10.22 2.76 -19.31
CA LEU A 30 11.18 3.87 -19.21
C LEU A 30 12.20 3.64 -18.09
N ASP A 31 11.74 3.25 -16.91
CA ASP A 31 12.63 2.89 -15.79
C ASP A 31 13.53 1.72 -16.17
N ALA A 32 12.95 0.65 -16.74
CA ALA A 32 13.69 -0.53 -17.17
C ALA A 32 14.77 -0.17 -18.20
N LYS A 33 14.41 0.57 -19.26
CA LYS A 33 15.36 0.98 -20.31
C LYS A 33 16.49 1.84 -19.75
N SER A 34 16.17 2.80 -18.88
CA SER A 34 17.16 3.67 -18.23
C SER A 34 18.14 2.85 -17.38
N LEU A 35 17.64 1.95 -16.54
CA LEU A 35 18.46 1.12 -15.67
C LEU A 35 19.31 0.12 -16.47
N ARG A 36 18.75 -0.49 -17.52
CA ARG A 36 19.48 -1.41 -18.39
C ARG A 36 20.67 -0.73 -19.06
N GLY A 37 20.47 0.49 -19.58
CA GLY A 37 21.58 1.26 -20.18
C GLY A 37 22.70 1.60 -19.18
N GLN A 38 22.33 1.98 -17.95
CA GLN A 38 23.31 2.24 -16.89
C GLN A 38 24.05 0.98 -16.44
N LEU A 39 23.37 -0.17 -16.43
CA LEU A 39 23.95 -1.46 -16.07
C LEU A 39 24.93 -1.95 -17.14
N LEU A 40 24.56 -1.86 -18.43
CA LEU A 40 25.42 -2.26 -19.55
C LEU A 40 26.68 -1.39 -19.67
N SER A 41 26.57 -0.09 -19.38
CA SER A 41 27.71 0.83 -19.36
C SER A 41 28.61 0.68 -18.13
N GLY A 42 28.22 -0.15 -17.14
CA GLY A 42 28.94 -0.28 -15.87
C GLY A 42 28.82 0.95 -14.96
N THR A 43 27.90 1.87 -15.26
CA THR A 43 27.64 3.08 -14.45
C THR A 43 27.01 2.72 -13.11
N ILE A 44 26.19 1.67 -13.06
CA ILE A 44 25.66 1.08 -11.83
C ILE A 44 26.18 -0.34 -11.67
N PHE A 45 26.33 -0.79 -10.42
CA PHE A 45 26.99 -2.05 -10.10
C PHE A 45 28.40 -2.13 -10.73
N ASN A 46 29.17 -1.05 -10.61
CA ASN A 46 30.53 -0.93 -11.16
C ASN A 46 31.50 -1.99 -10.60
N ASP A 47 31.40 -2.32 -9.31
CA ASP A 47 32.20 -3.34 -8.64
C ASP A 47 31.79 -4.77 -8.99
N PHE A 48 30.82 -4.95 -9.89
CA PHE A 48 30.36 -6.25 -10.38
C PHE A 48 30.91 -6.54 -11.79
N THR A 49 31.18 -7.81 -12.07
CA THR A 49 31.50 -8.26 -13.43
C THR A 49 30.25 -8.16 -14.32
N GLU A 50 30.44 -8.15 -15.65
CA GLU A 50 29.33 -8.13 -16.60
C GLU A 50 28.36 -9.30 -16.40
N GLN A 51 28.89 -10.51 -16.16
CA GLN A 51 28.09 -11.70 -15.89
C GLN A 51 27.27 -11.59 -14.59
N GLU A 52 27.83 -10.98 -13.54
CA GLU A 52 27.10 -10.70 -12.30
C GLU A 52 26.01 -9.65 -12.52
N ARG A 53 26.30 -8.60 -13.29
CA ARG A 53 25.32 -7.57 -13.64
C ARG A 53 24.15 -8.14 -14.43
N GLU A 54 24.38 -9.06 -15.36
CA GLU A 54 23.31 -9.77 -16.08
C GLU A 54 22.43 -10.59 -15.11
N ARG A 55 23.05 -11.35 -14.18
CA ARG A 55 22.30 -12.10 -13.16
C ARG A 55 21.47 -11.20 -12.25
N ILE A 56 21.97 -10.01 -11.91
CA ILE A 56 21.23 -9.00 -11.15
C ILE A 56 20.04 -8.52 -11.97
N TRP A 57 20.25 -8.23 -13.26
CA TRP A 57 19.20 -7.79 -14.16
C TRP A 57 18.07 -8.82 -14.29
N ASP A 58 18.39 -10.11 -14.41
CA ASP A 58 17.38 -11.18 -14.53
C ASP A 58 16.44 -11.26 -13.32
N ARG A 59 16.91 -10.83 -12.14
CA ARG A 59 16.13 -10.82 -10.89
C ARG A 59 15.41 -9.50 -10.64
N LEU A 60 15.85 -8.41 -11.25
CA LEU A 60 15.32 -7.07 -10.99
C LEU A 60 13.82 -6.95 -11.35
N PRO A 61 13.32 -7.55 -12.46
CA PRO A 61 11.90 -7.62 -12.76
C PRO A 61 11.06 -8.40 -11.74
N ALA A 62 11.65 -9.18 -10.82
CA ALA A 62 10.86 -9.83 -9.75
C ALA A 62 10.31 -8.82 -8.73
N VAL A 63 10.79 -7.57 -8.76
CA VAL A 63 10.30 -6.50 -7.89
C VAL A 63 9.07 -5.83 -8.52
N ASP A 64 7.89 -6.15 -7.97
CA ASP A 64 6.58 -5.71 -8.46
C ASP A 64 6.07 -4.39 -7.88
N SER A 65 6.97 -3.66 -7.22
CA SER A 65 6.73 -2.37 -6.59
C SER A 65 7.92 -1.44 -6.78
N LEU A 66 7.81 -0.23 -6.25
CA LEU A 66 8.94 0.69 -6.22
C LEU A 66 10.12 0.09 -5.44
N ILE A 67 11.30 0.08 -6.04
CA ILE A 67 12.53 -0.32 -5.35
C ILE A 67 12.76 0.62 -4.16
N PRO A 68 12.74 0.12 -2.92
CA PRO A 68 12.91 0.94 -1.74
C PRO A 68 14.39 1.24 -1.49
N SER A 69 14.64 2.32 -0.78
CA SER A 69 15.90 2.63 -0.12
C SER A 69 15.64 3.11 1.31
N LEU A 70 16.67 3.11 2.16
CA LEU A 70 16.56 3.63 3.52
C LEU A 70 16.10 5.10 3.55
N PHE A 71 16.55 5.91 2.58
CA PHE A 71 16.09 7.28 2.41
C PHE A 71 14.58 7.34 2.17
N THR A 72 14.07 6.56 1.22
CA THR A 72 12.63 6.55 0.89
C THR A 72 11.79 5.99 2.03
N PHE A 73 12.32 5.02 2.78
CA PHE A 73 11.65 4.45 3.95
C PHE A 73 11.37 5.53 5.01
N PHE A 74 12.35 6.36 5.35
CA PHE A 74 12.14 7.47 6.29
C PHE A 74 11.16 8.52 5.77
N LYS A 75 11.12 8.75 4.46
CA LYS A 75 10.14 9.66 3.85
C LYS A 75 8.73 9.07 3.87
N ASP A 76 8.59 7.76 3.71
CA ASP A 76 7.31 7.06 3.75
C ASP A 76 6.79 6.86 5.19
N ILE A 77 7.68 6.76 6.19
CA ILE A 77 7.28 6.78 7.62
C ILE A 77 6.50 8.06 7.94
N LYS A 78 6.98 9.22 7.48
CA LYS A 78 6.27 10.49 7.71
C LYS A 78 4.86 10.49 7.14
N THR A 79 4.65 9.80 6.02
CA THR A 79 3.31 9.59 5.45
C THR A 79 2.46 8.69 6.36
N LEU A 80 3.05 7.60 6.85
CA LEU A 80 2.36 6.68 7.76
C LEU A 80 1.96 7.38 9.07
N GLU A 81 2.78 8.29 9.59
CA GLU A 81 2.46 9.09 10.78
C GLU A 81 1.19 9.94 10.59
N VAL A 82 1.01 10.55 9.41
CA VAL A 82 -0.20 11.32 9.08
C VAL A 82 -1.44 10.43 9.05
N TYR A 83 -1.34 9.23 8.47
CA TYR A 83 -2.44 8.27 8.49
C TYR A 83 -2.71 7.77 9.91
N ALA A 84 -1.65 7.46 10.67
CA ALA A 84 -1.76 7.05 12.06
C ALA A 84 -2.43 8.12 12.93
N ASP A 85 -2.14 9.41 12.70
CA ASP A 85 -2.82 10.54 13.33
C ASP A 85 -4.33 10.58 13.07
N CYS A 86 -4.78 10.11 11.88
CA CYS A 86 -6.20 9.92 11.61
C CYS A 86 -6.77 8.80 12.47
N LEU A 87 -6.08 7.65 12.58
CA LEU A 87 -6.54 6.51 13.39
C LEU A 87 -6.69 6.85 14.88
N LYS A 88 -5.91 7.79 15.41
CA LYS A 88 -6.06 8.29 16.80
C LYS A 88 -7.41 8.96 17.06
N ARG A 89 -8.19 9.28 16.01
CA ARG A 89 -9.58 9.74 16.17
C ARG A 89 -10.53 8.64 16.63
N LEU A 90 -10.16 7.38 16.41
CA LEU A 90 -10.99 6.23 16.73
C LEU A 90 -10.74 5.68 18.13
N THR A 91 -9.73 6.17 18.86
CA THR A 91 -9.37 5.61 20.16
C THR A 91 -8.49 6.55 20.96
N HIS A 92 -8.56 6.45 22.29
CA HIS A 92 -7.59 7.06 23.17
C HIS A 92 -6.24 6.34 23.08
N ILE A 93 -5.13 7.09 23.03
CA ILE A 93 -3.77 6.54 22.97
C ILE A 93 -2.95 7.08 24.12
N CYS A 94 -2.43 6.18 24.97
CA CYS A 94 -1.52 6.55 26.04
C CYS A 94 -0.08 6.66 25.54
N LEU A 95 0.80 7.29 26.33
CA LEU A 95 2.18 7.59 25.92
C LEU A 95 3.04 6.36 25.57
N ARG A 96 2.68 5.17 26.09
CA ARG A 96 3.43 3.93 25.88
C ARG A 96 2.86 3.05 24.77
N ASP A 97 1.71 3.43 24.23
CA ASP A 97 1.01 2.58 23.28
C ASP A 97 1.41 2.92 21.85
N THR A 98 1.39 1.91 20.98
CA THR A 98 1.48 2.13 19.54
C THR A 98 0.08 2.25 18.95
N VAL A 99 -0.06 2.97 17.83
CA VAL A 99 -1.35 3.06 17.14
C VAL A 99 -1.85 1.67 16.69
N SER A 100 -0.94 0.78 16.26
CA SER A 100 -1.32 -0.58 15.84
C SER A 100 -1.93 -1.36 16.99
N THR A 101 -1.22 -1.46 18.12
CA THR A 101 -1.66 -2.25 19.27
C THR A 101 -3.00 -1.77 19.81
N VAL A 102 -3.20 -0.47 19.97
CA VAL A 102 -4.48 0.05 20.48
C VAL A 102 -5.63 -0.20 19.50
N ILE A 103 -5.38 -0.05 18.20
CA ILE A 103 -6.43 -0.30 17.19
C ILE A 103 -6.78 -1.80 17.13
N GLU A 104 -5.80 -2.69 17.31
CA GLU A 104 -6.05 -4.12 17.46
C GLU A 104 -6.84 -4.43 18.74
N ASP A 105 -6.50 -3.80 19.88
CA ASP A 105 -7.15 -4.03 21.18
C ASP A 105 -8.63 -3.62 21.21
N ILE A 106 -9.02 -2.62 20.42
CA ILE A 106 -10.42 -2.18 20.31
C ILE A 106 -11.23 -3.06 19.33
N PHE A 107 -10.64 -4.05 18.68
CA PHE A 107 -11.38 -5.02 17.89
C PHE A 107 -12.16 -5.98 18.81
N LYS A 108 -13.49 -6.02 18.65
CA LYS A 108 -14.40 -6.89 19.43
C LYS A 108 -15.15 -7.89 18.55
N GLY A 109 -15.05 -7.78 17.23
CA GLY A 109 -15.68 -8.70 16.28
C GLY A 109 -17.21 -8.64 16.25
N ALA A 110 -17.85 -7.63 16.89
CA ALA A 110 -19.31 -7.59 17.09
C ALA A 110 -20.16 -7.62 15.80
N ASN A 111 -19.58 -7.22 14.66
CA ASN A 111 -20.24 -7.24 13.36
C ASN A 111 -19.55 -8.19 12.36
N GLN A 112 -18.72 -9.11 12.84
CA GLN A 112 -18.05 -10.12 12.02
C GLN A 112 -18.73 -11.48 12.15
N GLN A 113 -18.59 -12.30 11.12
CA GLN A 113 -19.04 -13.69 11.12
C GLN A 113 -17.83 -14.61 11.30
N ALA A 114 -18.04 -15.77 11.94
CA ALA A 114 -16.99 -16.77 12.06
C ALA A 114 -16.47 -17.15 10.66
N HIS A 115 -15.15 -17.27 10.53
CA HIS A 115 -14.46 -17.65 9.30
C HIS A 115 -14.64 -16.72 8.09
N GLN A 116 -15.16 -15.50 8.29
CA GLN A 116 -15.39 -14.52 7.25
C GLN A 116 -14.98 -13.11 7.68
N ALA A 117 -14.33 -12.35 6.80
CA ALA A 117 -14.03 -10.93 6.98
C ALA A 117 -14.86 -10.09 5.99
N LEU A 118 -15.39 -8.97 6.48
CA LEU A 118 -15.96 -7.95 5.60
C LEU A 118 -14.84 -7.11 4.98
N VAL A 119 -14.86 -7.00 3.64
CA VAL A 119 -13.96 -6.13 2.87
C VAL A 119 -14.75 -5.05 2.16
N GLN A 120 -14.46 -3.79 2.44
CA GLN A 120 -15.02 -2.63 1.78
C GLN A 120 -14.46 -2.55 0.35
N VAL A 121 -15.35 -2.68 -0.63
CA VAL A 121 -15.00 -2.66 -2.07
C VAL A 121 -15.37 -1.34 -2.75
N THR A 122 -16.35 -0.64 -2.19
CA THR A 122 -16.68 0.76 -2.47
C THR A 122 -17.07 1.42 -1.16
N GLU A 123 -17.30 2.72 -1.16
CA GLU A 123 -17.66 3.43 0.07
C GLU A 123 -18.92 2.88 0.78
N SER A 124 -19.87 2.35 0.03
CA SER A 124 -21.13 1.81 0.57
C SER A 124 -21.25 0.28 0.49
N ILE A 125 -20.40 -0.40 -0.28
CA ILE A 125 -20.51 -1.83 -0.56
C ILE A 125 -19.38 -2.60 0.13
N PHE A 126 -19.77 -3.72 0.75
CA PHE A 126 -18.88 -4.65 1.42
C PHE A 126 -19.06 -6.03 0.81
N ALA A 127 -17.98 -6.77 0.68
CA ALA A 127 -17.97 -8.15 0.24
C ALA A 127 -17.46 -9.04 1.38
N SER A 128 -18.09 -10.21 1.57
CA SER A 128 -17.58 -11.23 2.50
C SER A 128 -16.42 -11.98 1.86
N ARG A 129 -15.39 -12.28 2.65
CA ARG A 129 -14.22 -13.06 2.24
C ARG A 129 -13.90 -14.11 3.29
N PRO A 130 -13.54 -15.34 2.91
CA PRO A 130 -13.01 -16.32 3.86
C PRO A 130 -11.79 -15.76 4.59
N ALA A 131 -11.79 -15.82 5.92
CA ALA A 131 -10.73 -15.24 6.75
C ALA A 131 -10.71 -15.89 8.15
N SER A 132 -9.52 -16.13 8.71
CA SER A 132 -9.38 -16.49 10.12
C SER A 132 -9.70 -15.29 11.04
N SER A 133 -9.85 -15.51 12.34
CA SER A 133 -10.05 -14.41 13.29
C SER A 133 -8.88 -13.43 13.29
N THR A 134 -7.64 -13.92 13.15
CA THR A 134 -6.45 -13.08 13.01
C THR A 134 -6.49 -12.26 11.73
N ASP A 135 -6.88 -12.87 10.61
CA ASP A 135 -7.05 -12.17 9.34
C ASP A 135 -8.14 -11.10 9.40
N GLN A 136 -9.22 -11.31 10.18
CA GLN A 136 -10.28 -10.32 10.36
C GLN A 136 -9.74 -9.05 11.03
N VAL A 137 -8.95 -9.19 12.10
CA VAL A 137 -8.31 -8.05 12.79
C VAL A 137 -7.37 -7.33 11.82
N GLU A 138 -6.51 -8.08 11.13
CA GLU A 138 -5.52 -7.52 10.23
C GLU A 138 -6.16 -6.81 9.02
N LEU A 139 -7.15 -7.43 8.37
CA LEU A 139 -7.92 -6.82 7.28
C LEU A 139 -8.70 -5.61 7.78
N GLY A 140 -9.27 -5.67 8.98
CA GLY A 140 -9.94 -4.54 9.61
C GLY A 140 -9.00 -3.34 9.75
N CYS A 141 -7.82 -3.56 10.35
CA CYS A 141 -6.80 -2.52 10.54
C CYS A 141 -6.35 -1.93 9.20
N ARG A 142 -6.04 -2.79 8.21
CA ARG A 142 -5.63 -2.37 6.86
C ARG A 142 -6.72 -1.51 6.19
N GLN A 143 -7.99 -1.84 6.36
CA GLN A 143 -9.10 -1.04 5.82
C GLN A 143 -9.25 0.32 6.51
N LEU A 144 -9.01 0.41 7.82
CA LEU A 144 -8.97 1.69 8.53
C LEU A 144 -7.81 2.58 8.05
N TYR A 145 -6.63 1.99 7.80
CA TYR A 145 -5.53 2.70 7.16
C TYR A 145 -5.85 3.14 5.73
N ALA A 146 -6.50 2.29 4.93
CA ALA A 146 -6.95 2.66 3.59
C ALA A 146 -7.99 3.79 3.62
N PHE A 147 -8.85 3.85 4.63
CA PHE A 147 -9.74 5.00 4.86
C PHE A 147 -8.96 6.27 5.20
N ALA A 148 -7.99 6.20 6.10
CA ALA A 148 -7.11 7.33 6.42
C ALA A 148 -6.35 7.82 5.18
N MET A 149 -5.84 6.92 4.34
CA MET A 149 -5.21 7.28 3.06
C MET A 149 -6.15 8.08 2.14
N ARG A 150 -7.45 7.78 2.12
CA ARG A 150 -8.43 8.48 1.28
C ARG A 150 -8.73 9.90 1.77
N TYR A 151 -8.77 10.07 3.10
CA TYR A 151 -9.39 11.23 3.74
C TYR A 151 -8.48 11.99 4.71
N TYR A 152 -7.16 11.77 4.70
CA TYR A 152 -6.25 12.44 5.65
C TYR A 152 -6.29 13.97 5.60
N PHE A 153 -6.58 14.57 4.43
CA PHE A 153 -6.79 16.02 4.32
C PHE A 153 -8.01 16.50 5.10
N ASP A 154 -9.05 15.68 5.19
CA ASP A 154 -10.31 15.97 5.87
C ASP A 154 -10.30 15.57 7.35
N ILE A 155 -9.28 14.81 7.78
CA ILE A 155 -9.06 14.36 9.16
C ILE A 155 -7.69 14.85 9.65
N PRO A 156 -7.45 16.17 9.71
CA PRO A 156 -6.19 16.70 10.22
C PRO A 156 -5.98 16.25 11.67
N ARG A 157 -4.71 16.22 12.09
CA ARG A 157 -4.32 15.88 13.47
C ARG A 157 -5.02 16.79 14.48
N GLU A 158 -5.41 16.24 15.63
CA GLU A 158 -5.90 17.06 16.74
C GLU A 158 -4.80 18.00 17.26
N SER A 159 -5.08 19.30 17.27
CA SER A 159 -4.23 20.28 17.92
C SER A 159 -4.28 20.08 19.44
N LYS A 160 -3.16 19.70 20.06
CA LYS A 160 -3.03 19.60 21.53
C LYS A 160 -2.92 20.97 22.22
N ARG A 161 -2.86 22.07 21.48
CA ARG A 161 -2.72 23.43 22.04
C ARG A 161 -4.08 23.95 22.52
N LYS A 162 -4.13 24.43 23.77
CA LYS A 162 -5.30 25.07 24.40
C LYS A 162 -5.63 26.46 23.82
N ASP A 163 -4.80 26.95 22.90
CA ASP A 163 -4.89 28.30 22.38
C ASP A 163 -6.11 28.49 21.47
N LEU A 164 -6.90 29.54 21.71
CA LEU A 164 -8.16 29.80 20.99
C LEU A 164 -7.92 30.05 19.50
N LEU A 165 -6.76 30.60 19.13
CA LEU A 165 -6.33 30.78 17.75
C LEU A 165 -5.93 29.45 17.08
N ALA A 166 -5.41 28.47 17.85
CA ALA A 166 -5.13 27.12 17.36
C ALA A 166 -6.41 26.29 17.16
N ARG A 167 -7.52 26.64 17.84
CA ARG A 167 -8.85 26.05 17.57
C ARG A 167 -9.46 26.47 16.22
N GLN A 168 -8.92 27.52 15.58
CA GLN A 168 -9.24 27.85 14.19
C GLN A 168 -8.44 27.02 13.18
N ALA A 169 -7.56 26.11 13.64
CA ALA A 169 -6.97 25.09 12.78
C ALA A 169 -8.09 24.29 12.08
N ILE A 170 -7.88 24.00 10.80
CA ILE A 170 -8.78 23.27 9.91
C ILE A 170 -9.48 22.16 10.70
N LYS A 171 -10.77 22.34 10.97
CA LYS A 171 -11.54 21.39 11.76
C LYS A 171 -11.82 20.18 10.88
N ALA A 172 -11.60 18.99 11.43
CA ALA A 172 -11.91 17.75 10.72
C ALA A 172 -13.37 17.75 10.25
N ASP A 173 -13.59 17.26 9.02
CA ASP A 173 -14.93 17.16 8.46
C ASP A 173 -15.73 16.12 9.27
N ARG A 174 -16.81 16.59 9.90
CA ARG A 174 -17.70 15.77 10.72
C ARG A 174 -18.35 14.64 9.91
N LYS A 175 -18.61 14.84 8.62
CA LYS A 175 -19.15 13.80 7.71
C LYS A 175 -18.15 12.68 7.55
N VAL A 176 -16.89 13.03 7.32
CA VAL A 176 -15.77 12.10 7.16
C VAL A 176 -15.52 11.33 8.45
N LEU A 177 -15.47 12.01 9.59
CA LEU A 177 -15.32 11.38 10.89
C LEU A 177 -16.44 10.38 11.20
N ARG A 178 -17.69 10.74 10.89
CA ARG A 178 -18.82 9.81 11.02
C ARG A 178 -18.68 8.62 10.09
N GLY A 179 -18.25 8.85 8.85
CA GLY A 179 -17.95 7.79 7.88
C GLY A 179 -16.88 6.83 8.39
N PHE A 180 -15.82 7.36 9.01
CA PHE A 180 -14.75 6.57 9.58
C PHE A 180 -15.23 5.69 10.73
N ALA A 181 -16.02 6.26 11.65
CA ALA A 181 -16.62 5.52 12.75
C ALA A 181 -17.62 4.45 12.27
N LYS A 182 -18.42 4.74 11.24
CA LYS A 182 -19.32 3.76 10.61
C LYS A 182 -18.55 2.58 10.02
N LEU A 183 -17.43 2.85 9.35
CA LEU A 183 -16.55 1.80 8.84
C LEU A 183 -15.98 0.96 10.00
N ALA A 184 -15.43 1.60 11.03
CA ALA A 184 -14.85 0.91 12.18
C ALA A 184 -15.85 -0.04 12.87
N VAL A 185 -17.07 0.44 13.16
CA VAL A 185 -18.13 -0.42 13.72
C VAL A 185 -18.42 -1.60 12.79
N ARG A 186 -18.59 -1.35 11.50
CA ARG A 186 -18.91 -2.40 10.53
C ARG A 186 -17.82 -3.47 10.43
N LEU A 187 -16.56 -3.08 10.64
CA LEU A 187 -15.42 -3.99 10.69
C LEU A 187 -15.22 -4.65 12.06
N GLY A 188 -16.05 -4.35 13.06
CA GLY A 188 -16.03 -4.98 14.39
C GLY A 188 -15.16 -4.27 15.44
N PHE A 189 -14.77 -3.01 15.20
CA PHE A 189 -14.04 -2.19 16.18
C PHE A 189 -14.99 -1.37 17.05
N GLU A 190 -14.67 -1.28 18.35
CA GLU A 190 -15.49 -0.59 19.35
C GLU A 190 -14.65 0.21 20.35
N SER A 191 -14.99 1.49 20.51
CA SER A 191 -14.42 2.38 21.51
C SER A 191 -15.41 3.49 21.89
N PRO A 192 -15.21 4.18 23.03
CA PRO A 192 -15.97 5.38 23.36
C PRO A 192 -15.88 6.46 22.27
N GLU A 193 -14.71 6.65 21.67
CA GLU A 193 -14.46 7.62 20.60
C GLU A 193 -15.26 7.27 19.35
N ILE A 194 -15.24 6.01 18.91
CA ILE A 194 -16.07 5.52 17.79
C ILE A 194 -17.55 5.82 18.06
N THR A 195 -18.00 5.58 19.29
CA THR A 195 -19.40 5.85 19.69
C THR A 195 -19.73 7.33 19.62
N ALA A 196 -18.85 8.21 20.11
CA ALA A 196 -19.03 9.66 20.06
C ALA A 196 -19.08 10.19 18.62
N LEU A 197 -18.18 9.74 17.75
CA LEU A 197 -18.12 10.18 16.34
C LEU A 197 -19.38 9.81 15.54
N ARG A 198 -20.11 8.76 15.93
CA ARG A 198 -21.37 8.37 15.27
C ARG A 198 -22.50 9.37 15.46
N GLN A 199 -22.45 10.19 16.51
CA GLN A 199 -23.49 11.16 16.86
C GLN A 199 -23.58 12.34 15.89
N TYR A 200 -22.58 12.56 15.04
CA TYR A 200 -22.66 13.60 14.03
C TYR A 200 -23.85 13.41 13.08
N HIS A 201 -24.63 14.47 12.82
CA HIS A 201 -25.90 14.37 12.09
C HIS A 201 -25.76 14.20 10.58
N HIS A 202 -24.63 14.58 9.97
CA HIS A 202 -24.43 14.52 8.53
C HIS A 202 -23.84 13.17 8.08
N SER A 203 -24.32 12.62 6.97
CA SER A 203 -23.73 11.42 6.34
C SER A 203 -22.99 11.83 5.06
N MET A 204 -21.91 11.13 4.75
CA MET A 204 -21.28 11.24 3.44
C MET A 204 -22.20 10.64 2.37
N ILE A 205 -22.27 11.32 1.24
CA ILE A 205 -22.85 10.76 0.01
C ILE A 205 -21.67 10.19 -0.77
N PHE A 206 -21.77 8.92 -1.14
CA PHE A 206 -20.70 8.25 -1.84
C PHE A 206 -21.15 7.70 -3.18
N SER A 207 -20.19 7.61 -4.09
CA SER A 207 -20.36 6.82 -5.31
C SER A 207 -20.37 5.33 -4.96
N SER A 208 -21.36 4.62 -5.49
CA SER A 208 -21.47 3.16 -5.38
C SER A 208 -20.72 2.43 -6.51
N LYS A 209 -20.19 3.14 -7.50
CA LYS A 209 -19.55 2.54 -8.67
C LYS A 209 -18.18 1.97 -8.32
N ARG A 210 -18.03 0.65 -8.47
CA ARG A 210 -16.72 0.00 -8.39
C ARG A 210 -15.88 0.40 -9.59
N ALA A 211 -14.65 0.85 -9.33
CA ALA A 211 -13.73 1.26 -10.38
C ALA A 211 -12.35 0.61 -10.17
N LYS A 212 -11.65 0.31 -11.26
CA LYS A 212 -10.28 -0.21 -11.24
C LYS A 212 -9.30 0.90 -11.64
N PRO A 213 -8.23 1.12 -10.88
CA PRO A 213 -7.23 2.12 -11.22
C PRO A 213 -6.35 1.66 -12.39
N ALA A 214 -5.89 2.60 -13.20
CA ALA A 214 -4.75 2.35 -14.07
C ALA A 214 -3.47 2.28 -13.22
N LEU A 215 -2.62 1.28 -13.47
CA LEU A 215 -1.33 1.11 -12.79
C LEU A 215 -0.17 1.75 -13.58
N VAL A 216 -0.35 1.90 -14.89
CA VAL A 216 0.66 2.37 -15.83
C VAL A 216 0.02 3.33 -16.83
N THR A 217 0.85 4.09 -17.55
CA THR A 217 0.44 5.07 -18.57
C THR A 217 1.31 4.95 -19.82
N ASP A 218 0.79 5.40 -20.96
CA ASP A 218 1.56 5.50 -22.22
C ASP A 218 2.52 6.71 -22.27
N GLY A 219 2.46 7.58 -21.24
CA GLY A 219 3.35 8.72 -21.04
C GLY A 219 4.42 8.47 -19.98
N PRO A 220 5.17 9.51 -19.56
CA PRO A 220 6.23 9.39 -18.56
C PRO A 220 5.72 8.99 -17.16
N GLY A 221 4.41 9.14 -16.89
CA GLY A 221 3.80 8.83 -15.62
C GLY A 221 4.29 9.74 -14.49
N GLU A 222 4.27 9.23 -13.26
CA GLU A 222 4.76 9.97 -12.10
C GLU A 222 6.28 10.13 -12.11
N SER A 223 6.73 11.37 -11.98
CA SER A 223 8.15 11.69 -11.88
C SER A 223 8.77 11.08 -10.61
N LYS A 224 10.04 10.69 -10.66
CA LYS A 224 10.77 10.08 -9.53
C LYS A 224 10.62 10.84 -8.20
N LYS A 225 10.65 12.18 -8.25
CA LYS A 225 10.49 13.08 -7.09
C LYS A 225 9.11 12.99 -6.41
N ARG A 226 8.11 12.41 -7.07
CA ARG A 226 6.73 12.24 -6.58
C ARG A 226 6.38 10.79 -6.23
N ARG A 227 7.35 9.87 -6.31
CA ARG A 227 7.15 8.43 -6.06
C ARG A 227 7.29 8.03 -4.58
N TYR A 228 7.23 8.99 -3.67
CA TYR A 228 7.33 8.77 -2.22
C TYR A 228 6.60 9.90 -1.49
N SER A 229 6.46 9.76 -0.17
CA SER A 229 5.76 10.74 0.67
C SER A 229 4.27 10.90 0.33
N LEU A 230 3.61 11.90 0.95
CA LEU A 230 2.19 12.17 0.74
C LEU A 230 1.90 12.60 -0.71
N PRO A 231 0.83 12.09 -1.31
CA PRO A 231 0.39 12.55 -2.61
C PRO A 231 -0.11 14.00 -2.53
N ARG A 232 0.19 14.81 -3.55
CA ARG A 232 -0.42 16.15 -3.71
C ARG A 232 -1.94 16.05 -3.75
N THR A 233 -2.64 17.11 -3.38
CA THR A 233 -4.11 17.17 -3.30
C THR A 233 -4.79 16.62 -4.55
N LYS A 234 -4.40 17.07 -5.75
CA LYS A 234 -4.97 16.59 -7.02
C LYS A 234 -4.77 15.08 -7.26
N ALA A 235 -3.58 14.56 -6.96
CA ALA A 235 -3.31 13.12 -7.08
C ALA A 235 -4.11 12.33 -6.03
N ASN A 236 -4.27 12.88 -4.82
CA ASN A 236 -5.11 12.25 -3.81
C ASN A 236 -6.58 12.20 -4.22
N GLU A 237 -7.13 13.30 -4.76
CA GLU A 237 -8.50 13.38 -5.24
C GLU A 237 -8.79 12.39 -6.37
N ALA A 238 -7.84 12.26 -7.31
CA ALA A 238 -7.93 11.28 -8.39
C ALA A 238 -7.85 9.83 -7.89
N ASP A 239 -6.96 9.55 -6.93
CA ASP A 239 -6.69 8.17 -6.50
C ASP A 239 -7.64 7.67 -5.41
N ARG A 240 -8.20 8.55 -4.57
CA ARG A 240 -8.96 8.13 -3.36
C ARG A 240 -10.13 7.22 -3.68
N VAL A 241 -10.75 7.37 -4.84
CA VAL A 241 -11.86 6.52 -5.31
C VAL A 241 -11.43 5.08 -5.60
N PHE A 242 -10.13 4.79 -5.61
CA PHE A 242 -9.58 3.46 -5.86
C PHE A 242 -8.89 2.83 -4.65
N LEU A 243 -8.66 3.56 -3.55
CA LEU A 243 -7.89 3.10 -2.38
C LEU A 243 -8.71 2.18 -1.46
N PHE A 244 -9.09 1.04 -2.02
CA PHE A 244 -9.71 -0.07 -1.33
C PHE A 244 -8.75 -1.26 -1.32
N ILE A 245 -8.88 -2.12 -0.31
CA ILE A 245 -7.99 -3.26 -0.10
C ILE A 245 -7.92 -4.18 -1.33
N ASP A 246 -9.03 -4.45 -1.99
CA ASP A 246 -9.07 -5.23 -3.23
C ASP A 246 -8.15 -4.65 -4.32
N ASN A 247 -8.09 -3.32 -4.48
CA ASN A 247 -7.26 -2.68 -5.49
C ASN A 247 -5.79 -2.55 -5.04
N LEU A 248 -5.56 -2.34 -3.74
CA LEU A 248 -4.20 -2.22 -3.17
C LEU A 248 -3.47 -3.57 -3.18
N TYR A 249 -4.19 -4.68 -2.99
CA TYR A 249 -3.64 -6.02 -3.04
C TYR A 249 -3.78 -6.73 -4.39
N ASP A 250 -4.44 -6.11 -5.38
CA ASP A 250 -4.55 -6.67 -6.72
C ASP A 250 -3.15 -7.06 -7.24
N THR A 251 -2.99 -8.30 -7.68
CA THR A 251 -1.72 -8.80 -8.20
C THR A 251 -1.62 -8.64 -9.72
N SER A 252 -2.63 -8.05 -10.36
CA SER A 252 -2.60 -7.79 -11.79
C SER A 252 -1.39 -6.94 -12.16
N GLN A 253 -0.53 -7.54 -12.98
CA GLN A 253 0.69 -6.94 -13.49
C GLN A 253 0.37 -6.28 -14.83
N LYS A 254 0.78 -5.02 -15.00
CA LYS A 254 0.71 -4.32 -16.29
C LYS A 254 2.04 -3.63 -16.55
N GLN A 255 2.44 -3.60 -17.82
CA GLN A 255 3.56 -2.77 -18.29
C GLN A 255 3.03 -1.59 -19.08
N GLY A 256 3.68 -0.44 -18.91
CA GLY A 256 3.48 0.76 -19.73
C GLY A 256 4.75 1.61 -19.74
N LYS A 257 4.71 2.79 -20.37
CA LYS A 257 5.87 3.68 -20.41
C LYS A 257 6.23 4.19 -19.00
N GLY A 258 5.24 4.69 -18.28
CA GLY A 258 5.38 5.20 -16.91
C GLY A 258 4.38 4.56 -15.94
N ILE A 259 4.60 4.76 -14.64
CA ILE A 259 3.68 4.35 -13.57
C ILE A 259 2.73 5.48 -13.16
N THR A 260 1.55 5.14 -12.66
CA THR A 260 0.57 6.13 -12.15
C THR A 260 0.83 6.52 -10.69
N SER A 261 0.17 7.59 -10.23
CA SER A 261 0.10 7.96 -8.81
C SER A 261 -0.49 6.82 -7.97
N PHE A 262 -1.51 6.13 -8.46
CA PHE A 262 -2.07 4.99 -7.77
C PHE A 262 -1.04 3.85 -7.57
N PHE A 263 -0.23 3.53 -8.59
CA PHE A 263 0.85 2.54 -8.45
C PHE A 263 1.84 2.91 -7.35
N VAL A 264 2.21 4.20 -7.27
CA VAL A 264 3.06 4.72 -6.19
C VAL A 264 2.42 4.47 -4.83
N ARG A 265 1.15 4.85 -4.67
CA ARG A 265 0.43 4.70 -3.39
C ARG A 265 0.29 3.24 -2.97
N LYS A 266 -0.02 2.36 -3.94
CA LYS A 266 -0.04 0.91 -3.74
C LYS A 266 1.33 0.40 -3.29
N SER A 267 2.41 0.81 -3.98
CA SER A 267 3.77 0.41 -3.62
C SER A 267 4.12 0.85 -2.19
N VAL A 268 3.84 2.10 -1.82
CA VAL A 268 4.10 2.62 -0.45
C VAL A 268 3.29 1.84 0.58
N PHE A 269 2.01 1.56 0.32
CA PHE A 269 1.17 0.78 1.21
C PHE A 269 1.72 -0.64 1.44
N LEU A 270 2.14 -1.32 0.37
CA LEU A 270 2.66 -2.69 0.44
C LEU A 270 4.01 -2.79 1.19
N LYS A 271 4.78 -1.70 1.32
CA LYS A 271 6.00 -1.66 2.13
C LYS A 271 5.72 -1.90 3.62
N PHE A 272 4.57 -1.42 4.11
CA PHE A 272 4.19 -1.54 5.53
C PHE A 272 3.17 -2.67 5.77
N TYR A 273 2.28 -2.91 4.82
CA TYR A 273 1.22 -3.92 4.92
C TYR A 273 1.43 -5.02 3.89
N SER A 274 2.45 -5.85 4.12
CA SER A 274 2.88 -6.89 3.18
C SER A 274 1.76 -7.87 2.83
N ARG A 275 1.88 -8.50 1.65
CA ARG A 275 0.95 -9.55 1.20
C ARG A 275 1.09 -10.84 2.03
N LEU A 276 2.21 -11.00 2.75
CA LEU A 276 2.69 -12.26 3.33
C LEU A 276 1.92 -12.72 4.58
N GLY A 277 0.88 -12.00 5.00
CA GLY A 277 0.04 -12.35 6.16
C GLY A 277 -1.36 -12.88 5.81
N LEU A 278 -1.82 -12.70 4.56
CA LEU A 278 -3.19 -13.05 4.18
C LEU A 278 -3.20 -14.30 3.30
N ALA A 279 -4.04 -15.28 3.64
CA ALA A 279 -4.25 -16.44 2.77
C ALA A 279 -4.64 -15.96 1.35
N PRO A 280 -4.06 -16.53 0.27
CA PRO A 280 -4.39 -16.13 -1.11
C PRO A 280 -5.90 -16.17 -1.43
N SER A 281 -6.65 -17.02 -0.73
CA SER A 281 -8.11 -17.13 -0.81
C SER A 281 -8.85 -15.91 -0.23
N ALA A 282 -8.29 -15.20 0.75
CA ALA A 282 -8.90 -14.02 1.35
C ALA A 282 -8.86 -12.79 0.43
N LEU A 283 -7.91 -12.76 -0.51
CA LEU A 283 -7.66 -11.63 -1.42
C LEU A 283 -8.07 -11.90 -2.88
N ASN A 284 -8.45 -13.12 -3.24
CA ASN A 284 -8.86 -13.44 -4.61
C ASN A 284 -10.40 -13.33 -4.78
N PRO A 285 -10.90 -12.33 -5.55
CA PRO A 285 -12.34 -12.20 -5.83
C PRO A 285 -12.88 -13.25 -6.82
N TYR A 286 -12.02 -14.08 -7.42
CA TYR A 286 -12.36 -15.05 -8.47
C TYR A 286 -12.25 -16.52 -8.05
N THR A 287 -11.98 -16.83 -6.78
CA THR A 287 -11.77 -18.22 -6.31
C THR A 287 -12.95 -19.15 -6.65
N HIS A 288 -14.16 -18.62 -6.78
CA HIS A 288 -15.34 -19.38 -7.18
C HIS A 288 -15.44 -19.69 -8.70
N LEU A 289 -14.79 -18.91 -9.57
CA LEU A 289 -14.86 -19.09 -11.02
C LEU A 289 -13.81 -20.09 -11.56
N GLN A 290 -12.66 -20.22 -10.89
CA GLN A 290 -11.62 -21.17 -11.32
C GLN A 290 -11.89 -22.62 -10.91
N LEU A 291 -12.61 -22.85 -9.82
CA LEU A 291 -13.03 -24.21 -9.44
C LEU A 291 -14.12 -24.77 -10.36
N ALA A 292 -14.97 -23.90 -10.94
CA ALA A 292 -15.97 -24.28 -11.93
C ALA A 292 -15.36 -24.46 -13.34
N ALA A 293 -14.37 -23.64 -13.71
CA ALA A 293 -13.72 -23.71 -15.03
C ALA A 293 -12.83 -24.97 -15.18
N ASN A 294 -12.31 -25.53 -14.08
CA ASN A 294 -11.48 -26.73 -14.10
C ASN A 294 -12.28 -28.05 -14.18
N GLN A 295 -13.61 -28.00 -14.18
CA GLN A 295 -14.47 -29.19 -14.29
C GLN A 295 -15.17 -29.36 -15.65
N GLY A 296 -14.92 -28.48 -16.61
CA GLY A 296 -15.50 -28.68 -17.93
C GLY A 296 -14.84 -27.84 -18.98
N HIS A 297 -13.72 -28.30 -19.54
CA HIS A 297 -13.32 -28.00 -20.93
C HIS A 297 -12.50 -29.18 -21.46
N ARG A 298 -13.23 -30.20 -21.93
CA ARG A 298 -12.75 -31.20 -22.89
C ARG A 298 -13.25 -30.72 -24.26
N ARG A 299 -12.32 -30.31 -25.14
CA ARG A 299 -12.42 -30.10 -26.60
C ARG A 299 -13.47 -29.12 -27.15
N THR A 300 -13.02 -28.09 -27.86
CA THR A 300 -13.08 -27.99 -29.34
C THR A 300 -12.38 -26.72 -29.84
N GLU A 301 -11.75 -26.88 -31.00
CA GLU A 301 -10.93 -25.92 -31.74
C GLU A 301 -11.78 -25.00 -32.65
N GLY A 302 -11.19 -23.86 -33.04
CA GLY A 302 -11.33 -23.28 -34.38
C GLY A 302 -12.43 -22.22 -34.58
N MET A 303 -12.03 -20.96 -34.77
CA MET A 303 -12.32 -20.16 -35.99
C MET A 303 -11.77 -18.74 -35.85
N GLU A 304 -10.83 -18.41 -36.73
CA GLU A 304 -10.36 -17.07 -37.06
C GLU A 304 -11.48 -16.26 -37.73
N ILE A 305 -11.54 -14.95 -37.46
CA ILE A 305 -12.18 -13.97 -38.36
C ILE A 305 -11.38 -12.67 -38.32
N ASP A 306 -10.84 -12.31 -39.49
CA ASP A 306 -10.27 -11.02 -39.85
C ASP A 306 -11.32 -9.90 -39.93
N SER A 307 -10.92 -8.64 -39.68
CA SER A 307 -11.40 -7.51 -40.48
C SER A 307 -10.60 -6.23 -40.21
N GLU A 308 -10.11 -5.66 -41.30
CA GLU A 308 -9.41 -4.39 -41.44
C GLU A 308 -10.34 -3.15 -41.53
N PHE A 309 -9.69 -1.98 -41.53
CA PHE A 309 -10.07 -0.64 -42.02
C PHE A 309 -10.99 0.26 -41.17
N ALA A 310 -10.44 1.40 -40.72
CA ALA A 310 -10.58 2.70 -41.43
C ALA A 310 -9.81 3.85 -40.72
N GLN A 311 -9.28 4.77 -41.55
CA GLN A 311 -8.48 5.97 -41.22
C GLN A 311 -9.34 7.23 -40.97
N GLY A 312 -8.71 8.26 -40.38
CA GLY A 312 -9.11 9.68 -40.35
C GLY A 312 -8.63 10.33 -39.04
N GLY A 313 -7.62 11.20 -38.97
CA GLY A 313 -7.64 12.63 -39.37
C GLY A 313 -8.48 13.43 -38.35
N GLU A 314 -8.04 14.45 -37.60
CA GLU A 314 -7.06 15.52 -37.82
C GLU A 314 -6.57 16.13 -36.48
N GLU A 315 -5.53 16.95 -36.58
CA GLU A 315 -4.82 17.73 -35.56
C GLU A 315 -5.63 18.91 -34.98
N GLU A 316 -5.39 19.27 -33.72
CA GLU A 316 -5.41 20.69 -33.34
C GLU A 316 -4.39 20.99 -32.23
N ILE A 317 -3.70 22.12 -32.40
CA ILE A 317 -2.51 22.59 -31.70
C ILE A 317 -2.93 23.64 -30.66
N GLU A 318 -2.45 23.57 -29.42
CA GLU A 318 -2.34 24.77 -28.57
C GLU A 318 -1.15 24.73 -27.59
N ARG A 319 -0.55 25.91 -27.40
CA ARG A 319 0.76 26.22 -26.79
C ARG A 319 0.64 26.61 -25.29
N PRO A 320 1.76 26.75 -24.53
CA PRO A 320 1.82 26.41 -23.11
C PRO A 320 1.59 27.60 -22.16
N VAL A 321 1.12 27.29 -20.94
CA VAL A 321 1.04 28.23 -19.81
C VAL A 321 2.17 27.95 -18.82
N VAL A 322 2.95 29.00 -18.53
CA VAL A 322 4.06 29.06 -17.57
C VAL A 322 3.50 29.12 -16.14
N VAL A 323 4.02 28.29 -15.22
CA VAL A 323 3.80 28.47 -13.76
C VAL A 323 5.13 28.32 -13.01
N GLN A 324 5.38 29.32 -12.17
CA GLN A 324 6.57 29.61 -11.39
C GLN A 324 6.85 28.55 -10.30
N GLN A 325 8.14 28.34 -10.02
CA GLN A 325 8.65 27.45 -8.97
C GLN A 325 8.74 28.22 -7.64
N GLU A 326 8.10 27.73 -6.59
CA GLU A 326 8.40 28.14 -5.21
C GLU A 326 9.35 27.11 -4.57
N GLN A 327 10.45 27.63 -4.00
CA GLN A 327 11.47 26.88 -3.27
C GLN A 327 11.05 26.71 -1.81
N GLU A 328 10.99 25.47 -1.32
CA GLU A 328 10.79 25.17 0.11
C GLU A 328 12.13 24.77 0.74
N GLN A 329 12.52 25.50 1.78
CA GLN A 329 13.79 25.35 2.51
C GLN A 329 13.73 24.14 3.48
N ASP A 330 14.79 23.33 3.46
CA ASP A 330 14.97 22.13 4.28
C ASP A 330 15.20 22.46 5.77
N LEU A 331 14.39 21.87 6.66
CA LEU A 331 14.64 21.80 8.10
C LEU A 331 15.02 20.37 8.53
N ASN A 332 16.12 20.30 9.29
CA ASN A 332 16.87 19.13 9.77
C ASN A 332 15.98 18.03 10.42
N PRO A 333 16.04 16.75 9.97
CA PRO A 333 15.10 15.69 10.38
C PRO A 333 15.53 14.78 11.55
N TYR A 334 16.58 15.09 12.33
CA TYR A 334 17.17 14.13 13.29
C TYR A 334 16.47 13.93 14.65
N THR A 335 15.24 14.38 14.90
CA THR A 335 14.75 14.45 16.28
C THR A 335 13.99 13.24 16.82
N HIS A 336 13.45 12.29 16.04
CA HIS A 336 12.66 11.19 16.66
C HIS A 336 12.80 9.84 15.95
N LEU A 337 13.61 8.95 16.54
CA LEU A 337 13.71 7.52 16.23
C LEU A 337 13.31 6.74 17.48
N TYR A 338 12.19 6.01 17.44
CA TYR A 338 11.98 4.80 18.26
C TYR A 338 10.93 3.88 17.60
N LEU A 339 11.39 2.66 17.29
CA LEU A 339 10.67 1.37 17.34
C LEU A 339 9.62 1.03 16.27
N ILE A 340 9.97 0.09 15.39
CA ILE A 340 9.04 -0.88 14.81
C ILE A 340 9.51 -2.28 15.27
N GLY A 341 8.63 -2.98 15.97
CA GLY A 341 8.91 -4.16 16.78
C GLY A 341 9.23 -5.44 15.99
N HIS A 342 10.15 -6.22 16.55
CA HIS A 342 10.35 -7.63 16.26
C HIS A 342 9.22 -8.45 16.89
N ARG A 343 8.62 -9.38 16.13
CA ARG A 343 7.78 -10.44 16.69
C ARG A 343 8.67 -11.44 17.44
N ARG A 344 8.28 -11.76 18.68
CA ARG A 344 8.75 -12.94 19.42
C ARG A 344 8.25 -14.19 18.70
N THR A 345 9.17 -15.02 18.24
CA THR A 345 8.89 -16.44 17.98
C THR A 345 8.94 -17.17 19.32
N GLU A 346 7.81 -17.72 19.76
CA GLU A 346 7.80 -18.74 20.80
C GLU A 346 8.37 -20.03 20.19
N VAL A 347 9.45 -20.51 20.79
CA VAL A 347 10.01 -21.84 20.54
C VAL A 347 9.20 -22.80 21.40
N VAL A 348 8.46 -23.69 20.76
CA VAL A 348 7.87 -24.86 21.42
C VAL A 348 9.01 -25.86 21.64
N GLU A 349 9.52 -25.94 22.87
CA GLU A 349 10.34 -27.07 23.31
C GLU A 349 9.44 -28.31 23.34
N VAL A 350 9.85 -29.32 22.57
CA VAL A 350 9.25 -30.65 22.58
C VAL A 350 10.02 -31.45 23.62
N ASP A 351 9.38 -31.74 24.75
CA ASP A 351 9.92 -32.64 25.77
C ASP A 351 10.13 -34.03 25.18
N SER A 352 11.41 -34.44 25.15
CA SER A 352 11.83 -35.80 24.85
C SER A 352 11.90 -36.61 26.15
N GLU A 353 10.78 -37.22 26.54
CA GLU A 353 10.80 -38.37 27.46
C GLU A 353 10.89 -39.64 26.63
N LEU A 354 12.02 -40.37 26.73
CA LEU A 354 12.05 -41.82 26.90
C LEU A 354 13.49 -42.37 27.00
N ALA A 355 13.63 -43.24 28.00
CA ALA A 355 14.58 -44.35 28.15
C ALA A 355 15.90 -44.09 28.91
N GLN A 356 15.91 -44.58 30.16
CA GLN A 356 16.87 -45.49 30.84
C GLN A 356 16.99 -45.05 32.32
N GLY A 357 16.77 -45.86 33.35
CA GLY A 357 16.53 -47.29 33.48
C GLY A 357 16.54 -47.69 34.97
N ALA A 358 16.78 -48.98 35.21
CA ALA A 358 16.84 -49.70 36.50
C ALA A 358 15.46 -50.12 37.03
N GLY A 359 15.16 -51.41 37.22
CA GLY A 359 16.05 -52.45 37.72
C GLY A 359 15.71 -52.68 39.18
N GLU A 360 14.73 -53.56 39.39
CA GLU A 360 14.44 -54.47 40.53
C GLU A 360 12.94 -54.67 40.71
#